data_AF-A0A5C6F9D3-F1
#
_entry.id   AF-A0A5C6F9D3-F1
#
_cell.length_a   1.000
_cell.length_b   1.000
_cell.length_c   1.000
_cell.angle_alpha   90.00
_cell.angle_beta   90.00
_cell.angle_gamma   90.00
#
_symmetry.space_group_name_H-M   'P 1'
#
loop_
_entity.id
_entity.type
_entity.pdbx_description
1 polymer ?
#
loop_
_entity_poly.entity_id
_entity_poly.type
_entity_poly.pdbx_seq_one_letter_code
_entity_poly.pdbx_strand_id
1 'polypeptide(L)'
;MAKFYVQSGTVRTIVQAESSRKAALWAVHQTMQQVLPVADDMDQTAASKTDKANQQGFTVLASQVNVSERGFDRADGVTMPTIEVVAEWNQMVTTLDRLERMLYQAA
;
A
#
# COMPACT_ATOMS: atom_id res chain seq x y z
N MET A 1 14.49 12.66 7.43
CA MET A 1 13.77 11.45 6.97
C MET A 1 14.75 10.57 6.24
N ALA A 2 14.74 9.26 6.52
CA ALA A 2 15.65 8.31 5.90
C ALA A 2 15.10 7.87 4.54
N LYS A 3 16.02 7.52 3.63
CA LYS A 3 15.68 6.99 2.30
C LYS A 3 15.60 5.47 2.41
N PHE A 4 14.48 4.90 1.99
CA PHE A 4 14.23 3.47 1.98
C PHE A 4 14.02 2.97 0.56
N TYR A 5 14.68 1.88 0.23
CA TYR A 5 14.51 1.08 -0.96
C TYR A 5 13.54 -0.04 -0.62
N VAL A 6 12.36 -0.02 -1.22
CA VAL A 6 11.30 -1.00 -0.99
C VAL A 6 11.16 -1.86 -2.24
N GLN A 7 11.15 -3.18 -2.03
CA GLN A 7 10.99 -4.15 -3.10
C GLN A 7 9.99 -5.24 -2.70
N SER A 8 9.14 -5.64 -3.65
CA SER A 8 8.25 -6.79 -3.49
C SER A 8 7.86 -7.32 -4.87
N GLY A 9 8.31 -8.53 -5.21
CA GLY A 9 8.04 -9.13 -6.52
C GLY A 9 8.61 -8.28 -7.66
N THR A 10 7.74 -7.77 -8.52
CA THR A 10 8.11 -6.88 -9.63
C THR A 10 8.15 -5.40 -9.23
N VAL A 11 7.65 -5.06 -8.04
CA VAL A 11 7.64 -3.69 -7.52
C VAL A 11 8.99 -3.33 -6.94
N ARG A 12 9.56 -2.21 -7.40
CA ARG A 12 10.75 -1.56 -6.83
C ARG A 12 10.49 -0.07 -6.74
N THR A 13 10.53 0.47 -5.53
CA THR A 13 10.30 1.91 -5.30
C THR A 13 11.24 2.45 -4.23
N ILE A 14 11.45 3.75 -4.27
CA ILE A 14 12.27 4.48 -3.31
C ILE A 14 11.36 5.45 -2.58
N VAL A 15 11.32 5.35 -1.27
CA VAL A 15 10.44 6.15 -0.42
C VAL A 15 11.24 6.85 0.66
N GLN A 16 10.88 8.09 0.99
CA GLN A 16 11.35 8.75 2.20
C GLN A 16 10.35 8.51 3.32
N ALA A 17 10.83 7.94 4.43
CA ALA A 17 9.97 7.63 5.57
C ALA A 17 10.74 7.82 6.89
N GLU A 18 10.00 7.73 7.98
CA GLU A 18 10.57 7.73 9.34
C GLU A 18 10.90 6.32 9.83
N SER A 19 10.35 5.28 9.19
CA SER A 19 10.62 3.88 9.54
C SER A 19 10.42 2.97 8.33
N SER A 20 11.05 1.80 8.36
CA SER A 20 10.90 0.76 7.34
C SER A 20 9.44 0.32 7.16
N ARG A 21 8.67 0.26 8.25
CA ARG A 21 7.23 -0.05 8.22
C ARG A 21 6.43 1.01 7.46
N LYS A 22 6.67 2.30 7.72
CA LYS A 22 6.02 3.40 6.98
C LYS A 22 6.40 3.40 5.50
N ALA A 23 7.64 3.06 5.16
CA ALA A 23 8.08 2.93 3.78
C ALA A 23 7.38 1.77 3.06
N ALA A 24 7.26 0.60 3.71
CA ALA A 24 6.51 -0.54 3.18
C ALA A 24 5.04 -0.18 2.92
N LEU A 25 4.40 0.47 3.89
CA LEU A 25 3.01 0.88 3.80
C LEU A 25 2.77 1.84 2.62
N TRP A 26 3.67 2.81 2.43
CA TRP A 26 3.60 3.75 1.32
C TRP A 26 3.80 3.06 -0.04
N ALA A 27 4.71 2.09 -0.12
CA ALA A 27 4.93 1.32 -1.35
C ALA A 27 3.69 0.48 -1.73
N VAL A 28 3.04 -0.14 -0.74
CA VAL A 28 1.77 -0.86 -0.94
C VAL A 28 0.68 0.10 -1.39
N HIS A 29 0.52 1.23 -0.70
CA HIS A 29 -0.45 2.26 -1.10
C HIS A 29 -0.25 2.71 -2.55
N GLN A 30 0.98 3.02 -2.94
CA GLN A 30 1.31 3.41 -4.32
C GLN A 30 0.99 2.30 -5.32
N THR A 31 1.30 1.05 -4.99
CA THR A 31 1.01 -0.11 -5.87
C THR A 31 -0.49 -0.30 -6.04
N MET A 32 -1.26 -0.21 -4.95
CA MET A 32 -2.72 -0.31 -4.98
C MET A 32 -3.35 0.84 -5.78
N GLN A 33 -2.79 2.05 -5.70
CA GLN A 33 -3.22 3.18 -6.53
C GLN A 33 -2.93 3.00 -8.03
N GLN A 34 -1.83 2.31 -8.39
CA GLN A 34 -1.49 2.04 -9.79
C GLN A 34 -2.37 0.97 -10.44
N VAL A 35 -2.95 0.10 -9.62
CA VAL A 35 -3.80 -1.00 -10.07
C VAL A 35 -5.28 -0.60 -10.15
N LEU A 36 -5.65 0.54 -9.55
CA LEU A 36 -6.96 1.15 -9.74
C LEU A 36 -7.04 1.74 -11.17
N PRO A 37 -7.97 1.27 -12.03
CA PRO A 37 -8.21 1.90 -13.31
C PRO A 37 -8.55 3.37 -13.09
N VAL A 38 -7.76 4.26 -13.72
CA VAL A 38 -8.05 5.69 -13.74
C VAL A 38 -9.29 5.88 -14.60
N ALA A 39 -10.43 6.04 -13.93
CA ALA A 39 -11.70 6.58 -14.43
C ALA A 39 -12.28 5.95 -15.71
N ASP A 40 -13.31 5.10 -15.53
CA ASP A 40 -14.55 5.21 -16.34
C ASP A 40 -15.80 4.63 -15.65
N ASP A 41 -15.65 3.91 -14.53
CA ASP A 41 -16.81 3.38 -13.80
C ASP A 41 -17.30 4.35 -12.71
N MET A 42 -18.17 5.28 -13.09
CA MET A 42 -18.83 6.23 -12.20
C MET A 42 -19.76 5.60 -11.13
N ASP A 43 -19.98 4.27 -11.14
CA ASP A 43 -20.97 3.61 -10.27
C ASP A 43 -20.40 2.63 -9.23
N GLN A 44 -19.08 2.62 -8.98
CA GLN A 44 -18.48 1.67 -8.02
C GLN A 44 -18.14 2.31 -6.67
N THR A 45 -18.77 1.78 -5.62
CA THR A 45 -18.50 2.10 -4.21
C THR A 45 -17.03 1.87 -3.85
N ALA A 46 -16.49 2.65 -2.89
CA ALA A 46 -15.10 2.53 -2.41
C ALA A 46 -14.73 1.11 -1.94
N ALA A 47 -15.71 0.35 -1.44
CA ALA A 47 -15.56 -1.05 -1.07
C ALA A 47 -15.27 -1.96 -2.29
N SER A 48 -15.97 -1.76 -3.41
CA SER A 48 -15.81 -2.56 -4.63
C SER A 48 -14.48 -2.26 -5.34
N LYS A 49 -14.01 -1.01 -5.24
CA LYS A 49 -12.68 -0.59 -5.73
C LYS A 49 -11.55 -1.24 -4.94
N THR A 50 -11.71 -1.31 -3.61
CA THR A 50 -10.76 -1.98 -2.72
C THR A 50 -10.64 -3.47 -3.03
N ASP A 51 -11.76 -4.17 -3.29
CA ASP A 51 -11.74 -5.63 -3.55
C ASP A 51 -11.05 -5.98 -4.88
N LYS A 52 -11.33 -5.21 -5.95
CA LYS A 52 -10.64 -5.34 -7.24
C LYS A 52 -9.14 -5.01 -7.15
N ALA A 53 -8.78 -3.95 -6.42
CA ALA A 53 -7.39 -3.59 -6.16
C ALA A 53 -6.67 -4.69 -5.36
N ASN A 54 -7.36 -5.34 -4.41
CA ASN A 54 -6.82 -6.44 -3.63
C ASN A 54 -6.51 -7.66 -4.51
N GLN A 55 -7.38 -8.00 -5.47
CA GLN A 55 -7.18 -9.13 -6.38
C GLN A 55 -6.07 -8.88 -7.42
N GLN A 56 -6.02 -7.68 -8.02
CA GLN A 56 -5.03 -7.37 -9.06
C GLN A 56 -3.68 -6.92 -8.47
N GLY A 57 -3.68 -6.19 -7.34
CA GLY A 57 -2.46 -5.71 -6.68
C GLY A 57 -1.65 -6.83 -6.04
N PHE A 58 -2.32 -7.91 -5.61
CA PHE A 58 -1.67 -9.13 -5.13
C PHE A 58 -0.90 -9.88 -6.24
N THR A 59 -1.19 -9.63 -7.52
CA THR A 59 -0.44 -10.25 -8.62
C THR A 59 0.94 -9.60 -8.83
N VAL A 60 1.09 -8.33 -8.42
CA VAL A 60 2.32 -7.55 -8.64
C VAL A 60 3.26 -7.62 -7.43
N LEU A 61 2.69 -7.62 -6.22
CA LEU A 61 3.44 -7.78 -4.98
C LEU A 61 3.77 -9.26 -4.73
N ALA A 62 5.00 -9.55 -4.30
CA ALA A 62 5.34 -10.88 -3.81
C ALA A 62 4.70 -11.12 -2.44
N SER A 63 4.85 -12.33 -1.89
CA SER A 63 4.41 -12.66 -0.52
C SER A 63 5.15 -11.89 0.58
N GLN A 64 6.28 -11.27 0.24
CA GLN A 64 7.16 -10.54 1.16
C GLN A 64 7.52 -9.16 0.58
N VAL A 65 7.60 -8.17 1.45
CA VAL A 65 8.15 -6.83 1.17
C VAL A 65 9.49 -6.72 1.88
N ASN A 66 10.55 -6.38 1.16
CA ASN A 66 11.86 -6.13 1.73
C ASN A 66 12.17 -4.63 1.66
N VAL A 67 12.62 -4.08 2.77
CA VAL A 67 12.92 -2.66 2.95
C VAL A 67 14.34 -2.49 3.47
N SER A 68 15.14 -1.70 2.77
CA SER A 68 16.52 -1.40 3.15
C SER A 68 16.84 0.07 2.97
N GLU A 69 17.67 0.64 3.84
CA GLU A 69 18.17 2.02 3.67
C GLU A 69 19.35 2.11 2.68
N ARG A 70 19.95 0.96 2.35
CA ARG A 70 21.23 0.89 1.62
C ARG A 70 21.10 0.50 0.16
N GLY A 71 19.97 -0.07 -0.27
CA GLY A 71 19.72 -0.44 -1.66
C GLY A 71 18.77 -1.63 -1.83
N PHE A 72 18.47 -1.98 -3.09
CA PHE A 72 17.67 -3.16 -3.44
C PHE A 72 18.46 -4.47 -3.28
N ASP A 73 17.76 -5.61 -3.27
CA ASP A 73 18.32 -6.97 -3.20
C ASP A 73 19.24 -7.22 -1.98
N ARG A 74 19.03 -6.47 -0.90
CA ARG A 74 19.80 -6.54 0.34
C ARG A 74 19.18 -7.55 1.32
N ALA A 75 19.99 -8.51 1.78
CA ALA A 75 19.59 -9.48 2.80
C ALA A 75 19.64 -8.92 4.23
N ASP A 76 20.31 -7.80 4.46
CA ASP A 76 20.33 -7.06 5.73
C ASP A 76 19.12 -6.12 5.92
N GLY A 77 18.16 -6.15 4.97
CA GLY A 77 16.92 -5.39 5.03
C GLY A 77 15.86 -5.99 5.94
N VAL A 78 14.89 -5.16 6.34
CA VAL A 78 13.71 -5.61 7.08
C VAL A 78 12.76 -6.26 6.10
N THR A 79 12.40 -7.52 6.35
CA THR A 79 11.43 -8.25 5.54
C THR A 79 10.12 -8.37 6.31
N MET A 80 9.01 -8.05 5.64
CA MET A 80 7.67 -8.06 6.21
C MET A 80 6.73 -8.85 5.29
N PRO A 81 5.79 -9.66 5.81
CA PRO A 81 4.78 -10.30 4.99
C PRO A 81 3.91 -9.24 4.31
N THR A 82 3.75 -9.32 2.99
CA THR A 82 2.94 -8.35 2.23
C THR A 82 1.51 -8.28 2.75
N ILE A 83 0.95 -9.42 3.16
CA ILE A 83 -0.40 -9.49 3.71
C ILE A 83 -0.57 -8.66 4.99
N GLU A 84 0.46 -8.59 5.85
CA GLU A 84 0.43 -7.78 7.06
C GLU A 84 0.43 -6.29 6.73
N VAL A 85 1.27 -5.89 5.78
CA VAL A 85 1.36 -4.49 5.33
C VAL A 85 0.07 -4.05 4.62
N VAL A 86 -0.51 -4.94 3.81
CA VAL A 86 -1.81 -4.70 3.14
C VAL A 86 -2.94 -4.62 4.16
N ALA A 87 -2.96 -5.49 5.18
CA ALA A 87 -3.96 -5.43 6.24
C ALA A 87 -3.88 -4.12 7.04
N GLU A 88 -2.67 -3.67 7.39
CA GLU A 88 -2.45 -2.38 8.06
C GLU A 88 -2.92 -1.22 7.18
N TRP A 89 -2.59 -1.25 5.88
CA TRP A 89 -3.07 -0.25 4.92
C TRP A 89 -4.60 -0.23 4.82
N ASN A 90 -5.23 -1.40 4.69
CA ASN A 90 -6.69 -1.53 4.59
C ASN A 90 -7.39 -0.96 5.84
N GLN A 91 -6.83 -1.24 7.03
CA GLN A 91 -7.33 -0.68 8.28
C GLN A 91 -7.27 0.86 8.27
N MET A 92 -6.20 1.46 7.76
CA MET A 92 -6.09 2.92 7.65
C MET A 92 -7.11 3.50 6.68
N VAL A 93 -7.25 2.92 5.48
CA VAL A 93 -8.22 3.37 4.48
C VAL A 93 -9.65 3.25 5.02
N THR A 94 -9.99 2.14 5.67
CA THR A 94 -11.32 1.94 6.27
C THR A 94 -11.59 2.92 7.41
N THR A 95 -10.56 3.24 8.20
CA THR A 95 -10.66 4.24 9.28
C THR A 95 -10.92 5.63 8.70
N LEU A 96 -10.25 5.99 7.60
CA LEU A 96 -10.47 7.26 6.90
C LEU A 96 -11.87 7.35 6.31
N ASP A 97 -12.36 6.31 5.61
CA ASP A 97 -13.73 6.26 5.07
C ASP A 97 -14.78 6.41 6.17
N ARG A 98 -14.55 5.79 7.34
CA ARG A 98 -15.44 5.94 8.50
C ARG A 98 -15.45 7.37 9.02
N LEU A 99 -14.30 8.03 9.13
CA LEU A 99 -14.20 9.42 9.58
C LEU A 99 -14.87 10.37 8.59
N GLU A 100 -14.64 10.16 7.29
CA GLU A 100 -15.28 10.93 6.21
C GLU A 100 -16.81 10.85 6.32
N ARG A 101 -17.37 9.65 6.47
CA ARG A 101 -18.82 9.46 6.65
C ARG A 101 -19.37 10.17 7.87
N MET A 102 -18.64 10.15 8.99
CA MET A 102 -19.07 10.86 10.21
C MET A 102 -19.08 12.38 10.01
N LEU A 103 -18.10 12.93 9.30
CA LEU A 103 -18.05 14.36 9.00
C LEU A 103 -19.17 14.78 8.04
N TYR A 104 -19.46 13.98 7.00
CA TYR A 104 -20.54 14.27 6.06
C TYR A 104 -21.95 14.07 6.65
N GLN A 105 -22.12 13.23 7.67
CA GLN A 105 -23.40 13.05 8.36
C GLN A 105 -23.67 14.12 9.44
N ALA A 106 -22.65 14.88 9.83
CA ALA A 106 -22.76 15.93 10.84
C ALA A 106 -22.96 17.35 10.25
N ALA A 107 -22.98 17.47 8.92
CA ALA A 107 -23.22 18.71 8.16
C ALA A 107 -24.61 18.69 7.52
#